data_AF-A0A6I0EWK7-F1
#
_entry.id   AF-A0A6I0EWK7-F1
#
_cell.length_a   1.000
_cell.length_b   1.000
_cell.length_c   1.000
_cell.angle_alpha   90.00
_cell.angle_beta   90.00
_cell.angle_gamma   90.00
#
_symmetry.space_group_name_H-M   'P 1'
#
loop_
_entity.id
_entity.type
_entity.pdbx_description
1 polymer ?
#
loop_
_entity_poly.entity_id
_entity_poly.type
_entity_poly.pdbx_seq_one_letter_code
_entity_poly.pdbx_strand_id
1 'polypeptide(L)'
;MTSREDMAMELLSMSLEELEVEAIRLESKCRTSGDMESQIRLSVVRAAMYQRSSQKIYEAERRMAETYKRAKGKSGKVWYVPPKSESQPTRVFYMGRSGKINSANINDMLGDLEEA
;
A
#
# COMPACT_ATOMS: atom_id res chain seq x y z
N MET A 1 -1.50 25.72 21.10
CA MET A 1 -1.24 25.25 19.73
C MET A 1 -0.36 24.02 19.85
N THR A 2 -0.85 22.86 19.42
CA THR A 2 -0.04 21.64 19.27
C THR A 2 1.01 21.88 18.19
N SER A 3 2.25 21.42 18.40
CA SER A 3 3.27 21.56 17.35
C SER A 3 2.91 20.69 16.15
N ARG A 4 3.40 21.05 14.96
CA ARG A 4 3.22 20.23 13.75
C ARG A 4 3.76 18.81 13.92
N GLU A 5 4.83 18.67 14.70
CA GLU A 5 5.48 17.39 14.99
C GLU A 5 4.62 16.54 15.91
N ASP A 6 3.98 17.12 16.93
CA ASP A 6 3.07 16.40 17.82
C ASP A 6 1.85 15.85 17.08
N MET A 7 1.27 16.65 16.16
CA MET A 7 0.18 16.20 15.29
C MET A 7 0.61 15.07 14.36
N ALA A 8 1.82 15.14 13.80
CA ALA A 8 2.32 14.07 12.94
C ALA A 8 2.55 12.78 13.73
N MET A 9 3.13 12.87 14.93
CA MET A 9 3.36 11.72 15.80
C MET A 9 2.05 11.08 16.28
N GLU A 10 1.04 11.88 16.62
CA GLU A 10 -0.31 11.40 16.95
C GLU A 10 -0.87 10.56 15.80
N LEU A 11 -0.90 11.10 14.58
CA LEU A 11 -1.45 10.42 13.40
C LEU A 11 -0.64 9.20 12.95
N LEU A 12 0.67 9.20 13.16
CA LEU A 12 1.53 8.05 12.89
C LEU A 12 1.26 6.88 13.84
N SER A 13 0.74 7.15 15.04
CA SER A 13 0.46 6.14 16.06
C SER A 13 -0.93 5.51 15.97
N MET A 14 -1.92 6.23 15.42
CA MET A 14 -3.30 5.74 15.26
C MET A 14 -3.37 4.54 14.30
N SER A 15 -4.35 3.64 14.35
CA SER A 15 -4.60 2.59 13.34
C SER A 15 -5.33 3.14 12.10
N LEU A 16 -5.56 2.32 11.06
CA LEU A 16 -6.38 2.76 9.91
C LEU A 16 -7.82 3.03 10.35
N GLU A 17 -8.38 2.17 11.20
CA GLU A 17 -9.72 2.31 11.76
C GLU A 17 -9.84 3.58 12.63
N GLU A 18 -8.83 3.88 13.43
CA GLU A 18 -8.80 5.10 14.26
C GLU A 18 -8.74 6.36 13.39
N LEU A 19 -7.97 6.34 12.30
CA LEU A 19 -7.93 7.45 11.34
C LEU A 19 -9.27 7.63 10.61
N GLU A 20 -9.98 6.55 10.27
CA GLU A 20 -11.34 6.61 9.68
C GLU A 20 -12.35 7.27 10.63
N VAL A 21 -12.34 6.86 11.90
CA VAL A 21 -13.20 7.44 12.93
C VAL A 21 -12.91 8.94 13.11
N GLU A 22 -11.63 9.31 13.16
CA GLU A 22 -11.22 10.72 13.31
C GLU A 22 -11.58 11.55 12.07
N ALA A 23 -11.47 10.99 10.86
CA ALA A 23 -11.90 11.65 9.63
C ALA A 23 -13.41 11.95 9.64
N ILE A 24 -14.24 10.97 10.04
CA ILE A 24 -15.71 11.15 10.15
C ILE A 24 -16.04 12.25 11.17
N ARG A 25 -15.37 12.24 12.33
CA ARG A 25 -15.56 13.25 13.37
C ARG A 25 -15.19 14.65 12.87
N LEU A 26 -14.05 14.79 12.20
CA LEU A 26 -13.58 16.06 11.66
C LEU A 26 -14.43 16.56 10.50
N GLU A 27 -14.94 15.68 9.64
CA GLU A 27 -15.91 16.04 8.60
C GLU A 27 -17.17 16.66 9.19
N SER A 28 -17.74 16.02 10.22
CA SER A 28 -18.92 16.55 10.91
C SER A 28 -18.63 17.92 11.53
N LYS A 29 -17.46 18.09 12.16
CA LYS A 29 -17.03 19.36 12.74
C LYS A 29 -16.79 20.45 11.67
N CYS A 30 -16.21 20.10 10.52
CA CYS A 30 -16.02 21.04 9.41
C CYS A 30 -17.36 21.50 8.83
N ARG A 31 -18.35 20.60 8.70
CA ARG A 31 -19.69 20.95 8.21
C ARG A 31 -20.44 21.90 9.14
N THR A 32 -20.20 21.79 10.45
CA THR A 32 -20.91 22.57 11.48
C THR A 32 -20.24 23.90 11.81
N SER A 33 -18.91 23.91 11.94
CA SER A 33 -18.16 25.09 12.38
C SER A 33 -17.39 25.80 11.26
N GLY A 34 -17.04 25.08 10.19
CA GLY A 34 -16.19 25.61 9.12
C GLY A 34 -14.79 26.03 9.55
N ASP A 35 -14.33 25.67 10.76
CA ASP A 35 -13.08 26.19 11.30
C ASP A 35 -11.86 25.66 10.52
N MET A 36 -10.90 26.55 10.27
CA MET A 36 -9.74 26.27 9.41
C MET A 36 -8.82 25.19 10.00
N GLU A 37 -8.75 25.10 11.33
CA GLU A 37 -7.92 24.10 12.02
C GLU A 37 -8.44 22.68 11.79
N SER A 38 -9.76 22.47 11.91
CA SER A 38 -10.41 21.20 11.64
C SER A 38 -10.29 20.79 10.17
N GLN A 39 -10.35 21.74 9.24
CA GLN A 39 -10.13 21.47 7.81
C GLN A 39 -8.71 21.00 7.53
N ILE A 40 -7.71 21.69 8.10
CA ILE A 40 -6.30 21.29 7.98
C ILE A 40 -6.10 19.89 8.57
N ARG A 41 -6.63 19.64 9.78
CA ARG A 41 -6.50 18.33 10.44
C ARG A 41 -7.16 17.23 9.61
N LEU A 42 -8.34 17.47 9.03
CA LEU A 42 -9.03 16.52 8.15
C LEU A 42 -8.18 16.18 6.91
N SER A 43 -7.57 17.19 6.28
CA SER A 43 -6.67 16.96 5.13
C SER A 43 -5.48 16.09 5.50
N VAL A 44 -4.86 16.31 6.66
CA VAL A 44 -3.71 15.50 7.11
C VAL A 44 -4.14 14.07 7.45
N VAL A 45 -5.27 13.88 8.14
CA VAL A 45 -5.82 12.54 8.43
C VAL A 45 -6.09 11.76 7.14
N ARG A 46 -6.73 12.37 6.14
CA ARG A 46 -6.99 11.73 4.84
C ARG A 46 -5.70 11.36 4.10
N ALA A 47 -4.68 12.21 4.16
CA ALA A 47 -3.37 11.90 3.57
C ALA A 47 -2.71 10.71 4.28
N ALA A 48 -2.76 10.65 5.61
CA ALA A 48 -2.23 9.53 6.40
C ALA A 48 -2.97 8.22 6.10
N MET A 49 -4.30 8.27 5.96
CA MET A 49 -5.12 7.11 5.56
C MET A 49 -4.70 6.60 4.18
N TYR A 50 -4.57 7.49 3.19
CA TYR A 50 -4.16 7.14 1.83
C TYR A 50 -2.77 6.49 1.83
N GLN A 51 -1.80 7.10 2.52
CA GLN A 51 -0.45 6.54 2.60
C GLN A 51 -0.45 5.12 3.20
N ARG A 52 -1.24 4.89 4.25
CA ARG A 52 -1.32 3.58 4.91
C ARG A 52 -2.06 2.54 4.09
N SER A 53 -3.13 2.92 3.40
CA SER A 53 -3.84 2.00 2.52
C SER A 53 -2.98 1.59 1.33
N SER A 54 -2.26 2.53 0.71
CA SER A 54 -1.28 2.24 -0.34
C SER A 54 -0.14 1.35 0.18
N GLN A 55 0.38 1.61 1.38
CA GLN A 55 1.40 0.75 1.99
C GLN A 55 0.89 -0.68 2.21
N LYS A 56 -0.34 -0.85 2.69
CA LYS A 56 -0.97 -2.17 2.88
C LYS A 56 -1.08 -2.93 1.56
N ILE A 57 -1.46 -2.25 0.48
CA ILE A 57 -1.48 -2.83 -0.88
C ILE A 57 -0.07 -3.28 -1.26
N TYR A 58 0.93 -2.40 -1.19
CA TYR A 58 2.31 -2.72 -1.55
C TYR A 58 2.92 -3.86 -0.73
N GLU A 59 2.57 -3.97 0.55
CA GLU A 59 2.98 -5.10 1.39
C GLU A 59 2.33 -6.41 0.95
N ALA A 60 1.05 -6.39 0.55
CA ALA A 60 0.37 -7.55 0.00
C ALA A 60 1.00 -7.97 -1.34
N GLU A 61 1.28 -7.01 -2.23
CA GLU A 61 1.99 -7.23 -3.49
C GLU A 61 3.35 -7.89 -3.25
N ARG A 62 4.12 -7.39 -2.28
CA ARG A 62 5.44 -7.91 -1.91
C ARG A 62 5.35 -9.36 -1.42
N ARG A 63 4.42 -9.65 -0.51
CA ARG A 63 4.20 -11.02 0.01
C ARG A 63 3.84 -11.99 -1.11
N MET A 64 2.99 -11.56 -2.04
CA MET A 64 2.62 -12.38 -3.20
C MET A 64 3.83 -12.67 -4.09
N ALA A 65 4.63 -11.66 -4.40
CA ALA A 65 5.85 -11.83 -5.18
C ALA A 65 6.86 -12.78 -4.50
N GLU A 66 7.00 -12.70 -3.17
CA GLU A 66 7.82 -13.64 -2.39
C GLU A 66 7.30 -15.08 -2.48
N THR A 67 5.98 -15.28 -2.38
CA THR A 67 5.33 -16.60 -2.53
C THR A 67 5.50 -17.14 -3.94
N TYR A 68 5.25 -16.33 -4.97
CA TYR A 68 5.39 -16.71 -6.37
C TYR A 68 6.84 -17.12 -6.69
N LYS A 69 7.82 -16.35 -6.17
CA LYS A 69 9.24 -16.70 -6.25
C LYS A 69 9.53 -18.09 -5.67
N ARG A 70 8.96 -18.44 -4.51
CA ARG A 70 9.14 -19.77 -3.89
C ARG A 70 8.51 -20.87 -4.74
N ALA A 71 7.31 -20.64 -5.28
CA ALA A 71 6.58 -21.61 -6.08
C ALA A 71 7.27 -21.90 -7.44
N LYS A 72 7.70 -20.85 -8.15
CA LYS A 72 8.29 -20.96 -9.50
C LYS A 72 9.82 -21.09 -9.50
N GLY A 73 10.49 -20.92 -8.35
CA GLY A 73 11.95 -20.92 -8.19
C GLY A 73 12.65 -22.27 -8.41
N LYS A 74 12.34 -22.98 -9.50
CA LYS A 74 12.85 -24.33 -9.77
C LYS A 74 14.18 -24.39 -10.54
N SER A 75 14.69 -23.30 -11.13
CA SER A 75 15.99 -23.36 -11.87
C SER A 75 16.70 -22.04 -12.16
N GLY A 76 16.18 -20.87 -11.74
CA GLY A 76 16.76 -19.58 -12.12
C GLY A 76 16.66 -18.52 -11.04
N LYS A 77 17.56 -17.53 -11.10
CA LYS A 77 17.48 -16.32 -10.26
C LYS A 77 16.15 -15.61 -10.56
N VAL A 78 15.36 -15.39 -9.51
CA VAL A 78 14.13 -14.60 -9.57
C VAL A 78 14.41 -13.22 -9.00
N TRP A 79 14.08 -12.19 -9.76
CA TRP A 79 14.29 -10.79 -9.40
C TRP A 79 12.96 -10.11 -9.14
N TYR A 80 12.91 -9.30 -8.10
CA TYR A 80 11.74 -8.53 -7.71
C TYR A 80 11.99 -7.06 -8.03
N VAL A 81 11.01 -6.42 -8.66
CA VAL A 81 10.99 -4.98 -8.85
C VAL A 81 9.84 -4.41 -8.02
N PRO A 82 10.14 -3.62 -6.96
CA PRO A 82 9.11 -2.98 -6.17
C PRO A 82 8.30 -1.98 -7.00
N PRO A 83 7.05 -1.72 -6.60
CA PRO A 83 6.22 -0.75 -7.27
C PRO A 83 6.83 0.64 -7.09
N LYS A 84 6.82 1.44 -8.17
CA LYS A 84 7.29 2.84 -8.15
C LYS A 84 6.14 3.85 -8.04
N SER A 85 4.94 3.44 -8.43
CA SER A 85 3.71 4.22 -8.42
C SER A 85 2.51 3.26 -8.47
N GLU A 86 1.29 3.76 -8.24
CA GLU A 86 0.06 2.96 -8.42
C GLU A 86 -0.08 2.39 -9.84
N SER A 87 0.41 3.13 -10.85
CA SER A 87 0.40 2.70 -12.25
C SER A 87 1.52 1.72 -12.61
N GLN A 88 2.47 1.48 -11.69
CA GLN A 88 3.61 0.60 -11.88
C GLN A 88 3.64 -0.42 -10.73
N PRO A 89 2.75 -1.44 -10.76
CA PRO A 89 2.67 -2.44 -9.71
C PRO A 89 3.94 -3.30 -9.68
N THR A 90 4.09 -4.03 -8.59
CA THR A 90 5.14 -5.03 -8.42
C THR A 90 5.26 -5.95 -9.64
N ARG A 91 6.50 -6.21 -10.07
CA ARG A 91 6.81 -7.24 -11.09
C ARG A 91 7.83 -8.24 -10.60
N VAL A 92 7.64 -9.50 -10.99
CA VAL A 92 8.58 -10.59 -10.75
C VAL A 92 9.15 -11.10 -12.06
N PHE A 93 10.46 -11.10 -12.18
CA PHE A 93 11.19 -11.64 -13.34
C PHE A 93 11.77 -13.01 -13.00
N TYR A 94 11.58 -13.99 -13.86
CA TYR A 94 12.05 -15.36 -13.64
C TYR A 94 12.45 -16.04 -14.95
N MET A 95 13.23 -17.12 -14.85
CA MET A 95 13.61 -17.94 -16.01
C MET A 95 12.61 -19.07 -16.19
N GLY A 96 11.94 -19.13 -17.36
CA GLY A 96 11.01 -20.19 -17.69
C GLY A 96 11.72 -21.50 -18.08
N ARG A 97 10.94 -22.59 -18.24
CA ARG A 97 11.45 -23.91 -18.65
C ARG A 97 12.17 -23.89 -20.01
N SER A 98 11.84 -22.93 -20.87
CA SER A 98 12.48 -22.69 -22.17
C SER A 98 13.84 -21.96 -22.08
N GLY A 99 14.29 -21.59 -20.88
CA GLY A 99 15.49 -20.78 -20.67
C GLY A 99 15.31 -19.28 -20.94
N LYS A 100 14.12 -18.85 -21.38
CA LYS A 100 13.81 -17.43 -21.61
C LYS A 100 13.46 -16.71 -20.31
N ILE A 101 13.80 -15.42 -20.22
CA ILE A 101 13.37 -14.55 -19.13
C ILE A 101 11.91 -14.15 -19.37
N ASN A 102 11.08 -14.43 -18.37
CA ASN A 102 9.68 -14.02 -18.33
C ASN A 102 9.48 -13.00 -17.21
N SER A 103 8.34 -12.32 -17.24
CA SER A 103 7.92 -11.45 -16.15
C SER A 103 6.42 -11.58 -15.90
N ALA A 104 6.03 -11.54 -14.63
CA ALA A 104 4.64 -11.61 -14.19
C ALA A 104 4.29 -10.37 -13.39
N ASN A 105 3.11 -9.81 -13.66
CA ASN A 105 2.45 -8.86 -12.77
C ASN A 105 1.59 -9.60 -11.73
N ILE A 106 0.98 -8.89 -10.79
CA ILE A 106 0.16 -9.49 -9.72
C ILE A 106 -1.01 -10.34 -10.22
N ASN A 107 -1.72 -9.90 -11.24
CA ASN A 107 -2.86 -10.64 -11.76
C ASN A 107 -2.39 -11.94 -12.42
N ASP A 108 -1.27 -11.90 -13.14
CA ASP A 108 -0.65 -13.10 -13.71
C ASP A 108 -0.20 -14.06 -12.60
N MET A 109 0.39 -13.53 -11.52
CA MET A 109 0.84 -14.33 -10.38
C MET A 109 -0.33 -15.01 -9.65
N LEU A 110 -1.48 -14.33 -9.52
CA LEU A 110 -2.69 -14.89 -8.93
C LEU A 110 -3.23 -16.06 -9.74
N GLY A 111 -3.44 -15.87 -11.05
CA GLY A 111 -3.94 -16.93 -11.92
C GLY A 111 -3.02 -18.16 -11.90
N ASP A 112 -1.71 -17.94 -11.96
CA ASP A 112 -0.71 -19.00 -11.90
C ASP A 112 -0.68 -19.79 -10.57
N LEU A 113 -1.14 -19.18 -9.47
CA LEU A 113 -1.21 -19.81 -8.14
C LEU A 113 -2.54 -20.53 -7.89
N GLU A 114 -3.62 -20.11 -8.54
CA GLU A 114 -4.92 -20.79 -8.49
C GLU A 114 -4.96 -22.05 -9.37
N GLU A 115 -4.14 -22.10 -10.43
CA GLU A 115 -4.00 -23.26 -11.32
C GLU A 115 -2.97 -24.32 -10.84
N ALA A 116 -2.28 -24.08 -9.72
CA ALA A 116 -1.18 -24.92 -9.20
C ALA A 116 -1.61 -25.86 -8.07
#